data_AF-A0A317E871-F1
#
_entry.id   AF-A0A317E871-F1
#
_cell.length_a   1.000
_cell.length_b   1.000
_cell.length_c   1.000
_cell.angle_alpha   90.00
_cell.angle_beta   90.00
_cell.angle_gamma   90.00
#
_symmetry.space_group_name_H-M   'P 1'
#
loop_
_entity.id
_entity.type
_entity.pdbx_description
1 polymer ?
#
loop_
_entity_poly.entity_id
_entity_poly.type
_entity_poly.pdbx_seq_one_letter_code
_entity_poly.pdbx_strand_id
1 'polypeptide(L)'
;MTDLGERKRVYEVHVLRAGRWTVVDVLETREDALAQGERLRGSHEGVRVNIERFDPDRGTFTATTIWEWQAPRRGGPRYQPAPVRPEPFLPRSGQARPTAPKPWWRRWLGL
;
A
#
# COMPACT_ATOMS: atom_id res chain seq x y z
N MET A 1 6.17 40.14 -2.15
CA MET A 1 7.18 39.07 -1.95
C MET A 1 6.48 38.01 -1.12
N THR A 2 5.98 36.96 -1.76
CA THR A 2 5.15 35.94 -1.10
C THR A 2 6.03 35.14 -0.16
N ASP A 3 5.59 35.01 1.09
CA ASP A 3 6.28 34.31 2.16
C ASP A 3 6.47 32.83 1.80
N LEU A 4 7.55 32.51 1.08
CA LEU A 4 7.96 31.15 0.71
C LEU A 4 8.52 30.38 1.93
N GLY A 5 8.50 30.99 3.12
CA GLY A 5 9.11 30.47 4.34
C GLY A 5 8.21 29.57 5.19
N GLU A 6 6.90 29.53 4.95
CA GLU A 6 6.03 28.69 5.76
C GLU A 6 6.09 27.23 5.30
N ARG A 7 6.57 26.36 6.18
CA ARG A 7 6.51 24.91 6.03
C ARG A 7 5.04 24.48 6.08
N LYS A 8 4.30 24.69 4.98
CA LYS A 8 2.91 24.30 4.89
C LYS A 8 2.82 22.79 4.96
N ARG A 9 2.17 22.30 6.01
CA ARG A 9 1.78 20.90 6.14
C ARG A 9 0.33 20.82 5.71
N VAL A 10 0.04 19.88 4.83
CA VAL A 10 -1.34 19.56 4.47
C VAL A 10 -1.60 18.10 4.81
N TYR A 11 -2.86 17.80 5.11
CA TYR A 11 -3.30 16.46 5.47
C TYR A 11 -4.26 15.97 4.39
N GLU A 12 -3.83 14.97 3.64
CA GLU A 12 -4.65 14.39 2.59
C GLU A 12 -5.44 13.21 3.15
N VAL A 13 -6.74 13.18 2.86
CA VAL A 13 -7.60 12.04 3.15
C VAL A 13 -7.82 11.26 1.87
N HIS A 14 -7.45 9.99 1.89
CA HIS A 14 -7.56 9.06 0.77
C HIS A 14 -8.62 8.01 1.07
N VAL A 15 -9.39 7.62 0.06
CA VAL A 15 -10.27 6.44 0.14
C VAL A 15 -9.84 5.39 -0.87
N LEU A 16 -9.97 4.13 -0.49
CA LEU A 16 -9.78 2.98 -1.37
C LEU A 16 -11.10 2.71 -2.08
N ARG A 17 -11.07 2.79 -3.42
CA ARG A 17 -12.20 2.44 -4.28
C ARG A 17 -11.70 1.57 -5.42
N ALA A 18 -12.26 0.36 -5.55
CA ALA A 18 -11.90 -0.58 -6.61
C ALA A 18 -10.37 -0.83 -6.71
N GLY A 19 -9.71 -0.97 -5.55
CA GLY A 19 -8.28 -1.23 -5.46
C GLY A 19 -7.36 -0.02 -5.74
N ARG A 20 -7.91 1.19 -5.88
CA ARG A 20 -7.13 2.43 -6.10
C ARG A 20 -7.38 3.43 -4.97
N TRP A 21 -6.30 4.07 -4.52
CA TRP A 21 -6.35 5.17 -3.57
C TRP A 21 -6.58 6.49 -4.30
N THR A 22 -7.56 7.25 -3.83
CA THR A 22 -7.92 8.56 -4.39
C THR A 22 -8.03 9.58 -3.26
N VAL A 23 -7.42 10.75 -3.44
CA VAL A 23 -7.60 11.91 -2.55
C VAL A 23 -9.04 12.39 -2.65
N VAL A 24 -9.73 12.49 -1.52
CA VAL A 24 -11.09 13.02 -1.42
C VAL A 24 -11.15 14.34 -0.68
N ASP A 25 -10.15 14.64 0.13
CA ASP A 25 -10.08 15.87 0.90
C ASP A 25 -8.62 16.25 1.20
N VAL A 26 -8.35 17.55 1.33
CA VAL A 26 -7.05 18.10 1.72
C VAL A 26 -7.30 19.18 2.78
N LEU A 27 -6.82 18.92 3.99
CA LEU A 27 -7.13 19.71 5.18
C LEU A 27 -5.85 20.30 5.78
N GLU A 28 -5.99 21.41 6.50
CA GLU A 28 -4.84 22.12 7.09
C GLU A 28 -4.49 21.62 8.50
N THR A 29 -5.43 20.94 9.18
CA THR A 29 -5.24 20.43 10.54
C THR A 29 -5.22 18.91 10.57
N ARG A 30 -4.49 18.35 11.55
CA ARG A 30 -4.40 16.90 11.75
C ARG A 30 -5.73 16.37 12.26
N GLU A 31 -6.32 17.09 13.22
CA GLU A 31 -7.53 16.71 13.94
C GLU A 31 -8.70 16.57 12.97
N ASP A 32 -8.90 17.54 12.06
CA ASP A 32 -9.98 17.50 11.08
C ASP A 32 -9.79 16.35 10.08
N ALA A 33 -8.54 16.11 9.65
CA ALA A 33 -8.24 15.02 8.72
C ALA A 33 -8.47 13.63 9.34
N LEU A 34 -8.11 13.44 10.61
CA LEU A 34 -8.40 12.21 11.33
C LEU A 34 -9.90 12.04 11.57
N ALA A 35 -10.61 13.10 11.96
CA ALA A 35 -12.06 13.07 12.13
C ALA A 35 -12.79 12.75 10.81
N GLN A 36 -12.31 13.30 9.69
CA GLN A 36 -12.81 12.97 8.36
C GLN A 36 -12.50 11.51 8.00
N GLY A 37 -11.29 11.04 8.28
CA GLY A 37 -10.90 9.64 8.08
C GLY A 37 -11.83 8.65 8.81
N GLU A 38 -12.12 8.91 10.08
CA GLU A 38 -13.03 8.08 10.89
C GLU A 38 -14.48 8.15 10.38
N ARG A 39 -14.96 9.31 9.92
CA ARG A 39 -16.30 9.43 9.31
C ARG A 39 -16.44 8.59 8.03
N LEU A 40 -15.40 8.56 7.19
CA LEU A 40 -15.42 7.84 5.92
C LEU A 40 -15.24 6.32 6.07
N ARG A 41 -14.76 5.87 7.23
CA ARG A 41 -14.50 4.46 7.55
C ARG A 41 -15.71 3.55 7.31
N GLY A 42 -16.92 4.03 7.61
CA GLY A 42 -18.15 3.24 7.51
C GLY A 42 -18.64 2.98 6.07
N SER A 43 -18.13 3.73 5.08
CA SER A 43 -18.67 3.75 3.71
C SER A 43 -17.67 3.33 2.63
N HIS A 44 -16.41 3.05 2.99
CA HIS A 44 -15.34 2.76 2.03
C HIS A 44 -14.62 1.43 2.33
N GLU A 45 -13.95 0.87 1.33
CA GLU A 45 -13.15 -0.36 1.48
C GLU A 45 -11.87 -0.12 2.30
N GLY A 46 -11.41 1.13 2.35
CA GLY A 46 -10.28 1.58 3.13
C GLY A 46 -10.19 3.10 3.13
N VAL A 47 -9.58 3.65 4.16
CA VAL A 47 -9.37 5.09 4.34
C VAL A 47 -7.96 5.29 4.91
N ARG A 48 -7.26 6.30 4.42
CA ARG A 48 -5.89 6.61 4.78
C ARG A 48 -5.74 8.12 4.95
N VAL A 49 -4.97 8.54 5.94
CA VAL A 49 -4.60 9.95 6.13
C VAL A 49 -3.10 10.08 5.98
N ASN A 50 -2.68 10.93 5.03
CA ASN A 50 -1.28 11.32 4.88
C ASN A 50 -1.07 12.71 5.41
N ILE A 51 0.13 12.95 5.92
CA ILE A 51 0.68 14.29 6.05
C ILE A 51 1.65 14.52 4.90
N GLU A 52 1.44 15.58 4.15
CA GLU A 52 2.36 16.04 3.12
C GLU A 52 3.10 17.27 3.62
N ARG A 53 4.41 17.28 3.43
CA ARG A 53 5.29 18.38 3.79
C ARG A 53 6.13 18.77 2.60
N PHE A 54 6.09 20.06 2.27
CA PHE A 54 7.03 20.66 1.33
C PHE A 54 8.38 20.92 2.01
N ASP A 55 9.45 20.46 1.38
CA ASP A 55 10.82 20.81 1.72
C ASP A 55 11.30 21.91 0.75
N PRO A 56 11.36 23.18 1.19
CA PRO A 56 11.76 24.29 0.31
C PRO A 56 13.24 24.22 -0.08
N ASP A 57 14.10 23.59 0.74
CA ASP A 57 15.54 23.49 0.46
C ASP A 57 15.80 22.49 -0.67
N ARG A 58 14.94 21.48 -0.79
CA ARG A 58 15.04 20.42 -1.81
C ARG A 58 14.05 20.58 -2.96
N GLY A 59 13.05 21.44 -2.82
CA GLY A 59 11.95 21.58 -3.78
C GLY A 59 11.10 20.31 -3.91
N THR A 60 11.06 19.47 -2.88
CA THR A 60 10.39 18.15 -2.93
C THR A 60 9.26 18.06 -1.92
N PHE A 61 8.19 17.37 -2.29
CA PHE A 61 7.14 16.97 -1.38
C PHE A 61 7.42 15.58 -0.79
N THR A 62 7.23 15.44 0.52
CA THR A 62 7.29 14.15 1.22
C THR A 62 5.94 13.87 1.86
N ALA A 63 5.37 12.71 1.55
CA ALA A 63 4.12 12.25 2.14
C ALA A 63 4.37 11.06 3.08
N THR A 64 3.79 11.11 4.28
CA THR A 64 3.85 10.03 5.27
C THR A 64 2.44 9.67 5.71
N THR A 65 2.09 8.39 5.72
CA THR A 65 0.82 7.93 6.27
C THR A 65 0.86 7.97 7.79
N ILE A 66 -0.08 8.69 8.40
CA ILE A 66 -0.17 8.87 9.86
C ILE A 66 -1.30 8.04 10.47
N TRP A 67 -2.24 7.58 9.65
CA TRP A 67 -3.34 6.72 10.04
C TRP A 67 -3.88 5.99 8.81
N GLU A 68 -4.28 4.73 8.99
CA GLU A 68 -4.89 3.92 7.94
C GLU A 68 -5.87 2.91 8.55
N TRP A 69 -7.00 2.72 7.88
CA TRP A 69 -7.93 1.64 8.12
C TRP A 69 -8.32 0.97 6.82
N GLN A 70 -8.51 -0.35 6.86
CA GLN A 70 -9.07 -1.11 5.75
C GLN A 70 -10.17 -2.03 6.27
N ALA A 71 -11.26 -2.13 5.50
CA ALA A 71 -12.31 -3.09 5.78
C ALA A 71 -11.74 -4.51 5.73
N PRO A 72 -12.15 -5.41 6.64
CA PRO A 72 -11.77 -6.81 6.52
C PRO A 72 -12.21 -7.32 5.15
N ARG A 73 -11.28 -7.91 4.40
CA ARG A 73 -11.57 -8.48 3.08
C ARG A 73 -12.74 -9.45 3.22
N ARG A 74 -13.86 -9.12 2.58
CA ARG A 74 -15.04 -9.99 2.55
C ARG A 74 -14.71 -11.23 1.73
N GLY A 75 -14.22 -12.27 2.40
CA GLY A 75 -14.17 -13.66 1.92
C GLY A 75 -13.34 -13.89 0.65
N GLY A 76 -12.02 -13.95 0.78
CA GLY A 76 -11.23 -14.91 -0.01
C GLY A 76 -11.25 -16.26 0.71
N PRO A 77 -11.12 -17.41 0.02
CA PRO A 77 -11.21 -18.72 0.64
C PRO A 77 -10.29 -18.77 1.86
N ARG A 78 -10.85 -19.15 3.02
CA ARG A 78 -10.03 -19.58 4.16
C ARG A 78 -9.04 -20.59 3.57
N TYR A 79 -7.76 -20.29 3.66
CA TYR A 79 -6.76 -21.33 3.56
C TYR A 79 -7.03 -22.25 4.76
N GLN A 80 -7.88 -23.26 4.58
CA GLN A 80 -7.80 -24.44 5.41
C GLN A 80 -6.45 -25.04 5.01
N PRO A 81 -5.44 -25.08 5.90
CA PRO A 81 -4.31 -25.94 5.63
C PRO A 81 -4.90 -27.32 5.33
N ALA A 82 -4.65 -27.83 4.14
CA ALA A 82 -5.03 -29.19 3.79
C ALA A 82 -4.58 -30.09 4.95
N PRO A 83 -5.41 -31.05 5.42
CA PRO A 83 -4.97 -31.98 6.44
C PRO A 83 -3.66 -32.58 5.95
N VAL A 84 -2.57 -32.31 6.67
CA VAL A 84 -1.24 -32.85 6.38
C VAL A 84 -1.40 -34.35 6.49
N ARG A 85 -1.63 -35.02 5.37
CA ARG A 85 -1.44 -36.46 5.30
C ARG A 85 0.03 -36.68 5.62
N PRO A 86 0.39 -37.44 6.66
CA PRO A 86 1.77 -37.84 6.83
C PRO A 86 2.13 -38.70 5.61
N GLU A 87 2.88 -38.14 4.67
CA GLU A 87 3.48 -38.92 3.60
C GLU A 87 4.51 -39.87 4.23
N PRO A 88 4.48 -41.17 3.90
CA PRO A 88 5.51 -42.09 4.32
C PRO A 88 6.86 -41.64 3.74
N PHE A 89 7.85 -41.55 4.62
CA PHE A 89 9.22 -41.15 4.34
C PHE A 89 9.83 -42.08 3.27
N LEU A 90 9.87 -41.64 2.02
CA LEU A 90 10.60 -42.33 0.95
C LEU A 90 12.03 -41.78 0.87
N PRO A 91 13.07 -42.64 0.86
CA PRO A 91 14.45 -42.21 0.79
C PRO A 91 14.77 -41.54 -0.55
N ARG A 92 15.38 -40.36 -0.42
CA ARG A 92 15.84 -39.43 -1.44
C ARG A 92 16.62 -40.14 -2.56
N SER A 93 16.01 -40.21 -3.75
CA SER A 93 16.70 -40.59 -4.99
C SER A 93 16.20 -39.68 -6.11
N GLY A 94 17.14 -39.09 -6.87
CA GLY A 94 16.82 -38.31 -8.07
C GLY A 94 17.02 -36.80 -7.92
N GLN A 95 18.27 -36.36 -8.08
CA GLN A 95 18.62 -35.02 -8.52
C GLN A 95 17.84 -34.67 -9.80
N ALA A 96 17.07 -33.58 -9.76
CA ALA A 96 16.72 -32.79 -10.94
C ALA A 96 16.47 -31.34 -10.48
N ARG A 97 17.44 -30.45 -10.71
CA ARG A 97 17.19 -29.00 -10.69
C ARG A 97 16.67 -28.62 -12.07
N PRO A 98 15.54 -27.92 -12.20
CA PRO A 98 15.28 -27.15 -13.41
C PRO A 98 15.17 -25.65 -13.10
N THR A 99 16.21 -24.96 -13.56
CA THR A 99 16.20 -23.65 -14.25
C THR A 99 15.39 -22.51 -13.65
N ALA A 100 16.13 -21.54 -13.09
CA ALA A 100 15.65 -20.20 -12.81
C ALA A 100 14.97 -19.57 -14.06
N PRO A 101 13.87 -18.82 -13.88
CA PRO A 101 13.21 -18.13 -14.99
C PRO A 101 14.18 -17.15 -15.64
N LYS A 102 14.38 -17.27 -16.96
CA LYS A 102 15.20 -16.35 -17.75
C LYS A 102 14.63 -14.93 -17.60
N PRO A 103 15.45 -13.94 -17.25
CA PRO A 103 14.96 -12.60 -17.05
C PRO A 103 14.54 -11.98 -18.40
N TRP A 104 13.40 -11.31 -18.37
CA TRP A 104 12.66 -10.75 -19.51
C TRP A 104 13.47 -9.81 -20.42
N TRP A 105 14.57 -9.23 -19.91
CA TRP A 105 15.44 -8.33 -20.66
C TRP A 105 16.21 -9.01 -21.80
N ARG A 106 16.39 -10.34 -21.78
CA ARG A 106 17.06 -11.04 -22.91
C ARG A 106 16.22 -11.04 -24.20
N ARG A 107 14.91 -10.77 -24.15
CA ARG A 107 14.08 -10.61 -25.36
C ARG A 107 14.39 -9.34 -26.16
N TRP A 108 15.09 -8.36 -25.58
CA TRP A 108 15.42 -7.11 -26.25
C TRP A 108 16.78 -7.12 -26.98
N LEU A 109 17.58 -8.17 -26.83
CA LEU A 109 18.95 -8.25 -27.37
C LEU A 109 19.13 -9.26 -28.52
N GLY A 110 18.05 -9.89 -29.02
CA GLY A 110 18.11 -10.74 -30.21
C GLY A 110 18.99 -11.98 -30.09
N LEU A 111 19.09 -12.59 -28.90
CA LEU A 111 19.80 -13.85 -28.60
C LEU A 111 18.86 -14.94 -28.07
#